data_AF-A0A352T7J8-F1
#
_entry.id   AF-A0A352T7J8-F1
#
_cell.length_a   1.000
_cell.length_b   1.000
_cell.length_c   1.000
_cell.angle_alpha   90.00
_cell.angle_beta   90.00
_cell.angle_gamma   90.00
#
_symmetry.space_group_name_H-M   'P 1'
#
loop_
_entity.id
_entity.type
_entity.pdbx_description
1 polymer ?
#
loop_
_entity_poly.entity_id
_entity_poly.type
_entity_poly.pdbx_seq_one_letter_code
_entity_poly.pdbx_strand_id
1 'polypeptide(L)' 'MLNDASGFKRIFLAAGFTDLRRGIDGLAGIIQFQFELDPYDKDTIFLF' A
#
# COMPACT_ATOMS: atom_id res chain seq x y z
N MET A 1 -8.93 -5.19 -13.04
CA MET A 1 -9.60 -4.12 -12.26
C MET A 1 -10.01 -4.72 -10.92
N LEU A 2 -9.79 -4.01 -9.82
CA LEU A 2 -10.26 -4.39 -8.47
C LEU A 2 -11.79 -4.33 -8.44
N ASN A 3 -12.44 -5.36 -8.99
CA ASN A 3 -13.89 -5.42 -9.14
C ASN A 3 -14.55 -6.12 -7.95
N ASP A 4 -13.75 -6.76 -7.10
CA ASP A 4 -14.16 -7.37 -5.86
C ASP A 4 -13.09 -7.08 -4.79
N ALA A 5 -13.52 -6.36 -3.75
CA ALA A 5 -12.70 -6.00 -2.60
C ALA A 5 -13.14 -6.73 -1.32
N SER A 6 -14.10 -7.66 -1.42
CA SER A 6 -14.71 -8.35 -0.28
C SER A 6 -13.73 -9.21 0.53
N GLY A 7 -12.58 -9.57 -0.05
CA GLY A 7 -11.52 -10.35 0.60
C GLY A 7 -10.48 -9.53 1.36
N PHE A 8 -10.48 -8.20 1.27
CA PHE A 8 -9.48 -7.36 1.95
C PHE A 8 -9.98 -6.90 3.31
N LYS A 9 -9.16 -7.14 4.34
CA LYS A 9 -9.34 -6.62 5.69
C LYS A 9 -9.15 -5.11 5.73
N ARG A 10 -8.18 -4.58 4.97
CA ARG A 10 -7.86 -3.15 4.92
C ARG A 10 -7.39 -2.73 3.53
N ILE A 11 -7.75 -1.50 3.15
CA ILE A 11 -7.29 -0.87 1.91
C ILE A 11 -6.80 0.52 2.27
N PHE A 12 -5.55 0.82 1.92
CA PHE A 12 -4.94 2.13 2.05
C PHE A 12 -4.79 2.76 0.67
N LEU A 13 -5.17 4.03 0.55
CA LEU A 13 -5.07 4.78 -0.70
C LEU A 13 -4.09 5.93 -0.50
N ALA A 14 -3.03 5.98 -1.32
CA ALA A 14 -2.18 7.14 -1.40
C ALA A 14 -2.98 8.29 -2.06
N ALA A 15 -3.27 9.31 -1.27
CA ALA A 15 -3.90 10.53 -1.78
C ALA A 15 -2.82 11.50 -2.24
N GLY A 16 -2.66 11.66 -3.56
CA GLY A 16 -1.73 12.62 -4.15
C GLY A 16 -0.72 12.00 -5.11
N PHE A 17 0.44 12.65 -5.25
CA PHE A 17 1.48 12.19 -6.17
C PHE A 17 2.34 11.10 -5.52
N THR A 18 2.40 9.93 -6.14
CA THR A 18 3.34 8.87 -5.75
C THR A 18 4.51 8.80 -6.73
N ASP A 19 5.73 8.87 -6.20
CA ASP A 19 6.94 8.65 -7.00
C ASP A 19 7.18 7.14 -7.22
N LEU A 20 6.65 6.62 -8.32
CA LEU A 20 6.81 5.21 -8.71
C LEU A 20 8.26 4.80 -9.04
N ARG A 21 9.19 5.75 -9.23
CA ARG A 21 10.61 5.46 -9.48
C ARG A 21 11.30 4.80 -8.28
N ARG A 22 10.69 4.91 -7.09
CA ARG A 22 11.18 4.27 -5.85
C ARG A 22 11.05 2.74 -5.87
N GLY A 23 10.27 2.18 -6.81
CA GLY A 23 10.04 0.74 -6.91
C GLY A 23 9.28 0.16 -5.71
N ILE A 24 9.07 -1.17 -5.72
CA ILE A 24 8.29 -1.86 -4.69
C ILE A 24 8.93 -1.70 -3.30
N ASP A 25 10.22 -1.93 -3.17
CA ASP A 25 10.93 -1.84 -1.88
C ASP A 25 10.91 -0.42 -1.32
N GLY A 26 11.08 0.59 -2.19
CA GLY A 26 11.03 1.99 -1.77
C GLY A 26 9.65 2.44 -1.34
N LEU A 27 8.59 1.92 -1.96
CA LEU A 27 7.20 2.16 -1.56
C LEU A 27 6.83 1.39 -0.26
N ALA A 28 7.28 0.15 -0.12
CA ALA A 28 7.13 -0.63 1.12
C ALA A 28 7.83 0.06 2.30
N GLY A 29 9.00 0.65 2.06
CA GLY A 29 9.71 1.45 3.06
C GLY A 29 8.93 2.70 3.49
N ILE A 30 8.15 3.33 2.61
CA ILE A 30 7.27 4.44 3.02
C ILE A 30 6.21 3.94 4.01
N ILE A 31 5.54 2.84 3.70
CA ILE A 31 4.54 2.22 4.56
C ILE A 31 5.13 1.90 5.94
N GLN A 32 6.31 1.26 5.96
CA GLN A 32 6.96 0.83 7.18
C GLN A 32 7.50 2.00 8.02
N PHE A 33 8.19 2.95 7.41
CA PHE A 33 8.94 3.96 8.17
C PHE A 33 8.19 5.28 8.37
N GLN A 34 7.23 5.63 7.50
CA GLN A 34 6.46 6.87 7.64
C GLN A 34 5.11 6.65 8.32
N PHE A 35 4.47 5.51 8.04
CA PHE A 35 3.14 5.20 8.57
C PHE A 35 3.17 4.16 9.69
N GLU A 36 4.35 3.57 9.98
CA GLU A 36 4.54 2.55 11.02
C GLU A 36 3.60 1.34 10.83
N LEU A 37 3.30 1.01 9.58
CA LEU A 37 2.46 -0.13 9.19
C LEU A 37 3.32 -1.27 8.64
N ASP A 38 2.82 -2.51 8.73
CA ASP A 38 3.43 -3.65 8.06
C ASP A 38 3.00 -3.67 6.57
N PRO A 39 3.91 -3.45 5.60
CA PRO A 39 3.58 -3.53 4.18
C PRO A 39 3.23 -4.95 3.72
N TYR A 40 3.49 -5.97 4.53
CA TYR A 40 3.22 -7.37 4.23
C TYR A 40 2.05 -7.94 5.04
N ASP A 41 1.24 -7.10 5.69
CA ASP A 41 0.06 -7.55 6.42
C ASP A 41 -0.90 -8.29 5.47
N LYS A 42 -1.33 -9.48 5.89
CA LYS A 42 -2.20 -10.32 5.08
C LYS A 42 -3.55 -9.63 4.89
N ASP A 43 -4.14 -9.86 3.73
CA ASP A 43 -5.44 -9.32 3.34
C ASP A 43 -5.50 -7.78 3.39
N THR A 44 -4.34 -7.11 3.34
CA THR A 44 -4.22 -5.66 3.26
C THR A 44 -3.63 -5.25 1.91
N ILE A 45 -4.21 -4.24 1.28
CA ILE A 45 -3.70 -3.65 0.05
C ILE A 45 -3.34 -2.19 0.26
N PHE A 46 -2.19 -1.80 -0.30
CA PHE A 46 -1.77 -0.42 -0.46
C PHE A 46 -1.85 -0.03 -1.93
N LEU A 47 -2.70 0.95 -2.23
CA LEU A 47 -2.89 1.53 -3.56
C LEU A 47 -2.14 2.86 -3.62
N PHE A 48 -1.33 3.02 -4.65
CA PHE A 48 -0.41 4.14 -4.83
C PHE A 48 -0.73 4.97 -6.06
#